data_AF-H2C741-F1
#
_entry.id   AF-H2C741-F1
#
_cell.length_a   1.000
_cell.length_b   1.000
_cell.length_c   1.000
_cell.angle_alpha   90.00
_cell.angle_beta   90.00
_cell.angle_gamma   90.00
#
_symmetry.space_group_name_H-M   'P 1'
#
loop_
_entity.id
_entity.type
_entity.pdbx_description
1 polymer ?
#
loop_
_entity_poly.entity_id
_entity_poly.type
_entity_poly.pdbx_seq_one_letter_code
_entity_poly.pdbx_strand_id
1 'polypeptide(L)'
;MEGVNVIYTPGHTSDSVTLHLPHENVVIVGDILQGTGSGLRLPVIYEDKDQLLESVRRIASLNPQFVYVSHGTSGKPRWPDEIK
;
A
#
# COMPACT_ATOMS: atom_id res chain seq x y z
N MET A 1 14.35 3.83 19.59
CA MET A 1 13.75 2.95 18.57
C MET A 1 12.60 3.73 17.97
N GLU A 2 12.57 3.87 16.64
CA GLU A 2 11.39 4.40 15.97
C GLU A 2 10.28 3.35 16.06
N GLY A 3 9.04 3.79 16.29
CA GLY A 3 7.88 2.91 16.43
C GLY A 3 7.27 2.53 15.08
N VAL A 4 6.13 1.85 15.15
CA VAL A 4 5.28 1.59 13.97
C VAL A 4 4.28 2.73 13.83
N ASN A 5 4.19 3.31 12.63
CA ASN A 5 3.17 4.28 12.28
C ASN A 5 1.96 3.57 11.68
N VAL A 6 0.78 3.82 12.22
CA VAL A 6 -0.50 3.37 11.63
C VAL A 6 -1.03 4.50 10.75
N ILE A 7 -1.21 4.21 9.47
CA ILE A 7 -1.68 5.18 8.48
C ILE A 7 -3.09 4.79 8.08
N TYR A 8 -4.04 5.70 8.24
CA TYR A 8 -5.41 5.50 7.78
C TYR A 8 -5.48 5.57 6.25
N THR A 9 -5.88 4.46 5.63
CA THR A 9 -5.79 4.24 4.18
C THR A 9 -7.11 3.66 3.65
N PRO A 10 -8.21 4.42 3.71
CA PRO A 10 -9.50 3.94 3.25
C PRO A 10 -9.52 3.72 1.73
N GLY A 11 -10.52 2.96 1.28
CA GLY A 11 -10.85 2.77 -0.12
C GLY A 11 -11.07 1.30 -0.48
N HIS A 12 -10.20 0.40 -0.03
CA HIS A 12 -10.49 -1.04 -0.10
C HIS A 12 -11.67 -1.37 0.84
N THR A 13 -11.55 -0.96 2.11
CA THR A 13 -12.65 -0.77 3.06
C THR A 13 -12.55 0.61 3.69
N SER A 14 -13.65 1.09 4.28
CA SER A 14 -13.70 2.37 5.01
C SER A 14 -12.79 2.45 6.25
N ASP A 15 -12.35 1.31 6.78
CA ASP A 15 -11.52 1.19 7.99
C ASP A 15 -10.11 0.61 7.74
N SER A 16 -9.73 0.48 6.46
CA SER A 16 -8.41 -0.03 6.06
C SER A 16 -7.25 0.84 6.62
N VAL A 17 -6.17 0.17 7.03
CA VAL A 17 -4.94 0.80 7.54
C VAL A 17 -3.69 0.18 6.92
N THR A 18 -2.64 0.98 6.80
CA THR A 18 -1.29 0.58 6.40
C THR A 18 -0.34 0.75 7.58
N LEU A 19 0.54 -0.22 7.81
CA LEU A 19 1.61 -0.12 8.80
C LEU A 19 2.89 0.34 8.12
N HIS A 20 3.46 1.46 8.57
CA HIS A 20 4.75 1.95 8.12
C HIS A 20 5.78 1.77 9.23
N LEU A 21 6.87 1.09 8.89
CA LEU A 21 8.00 0.80 9.77
C LEU A 21 9.19 1.66 9.27
N PRO A 22 9.42 2.87 9.83
CA PRO A 22 10.36 3.82 9.25
C PRO A 22 11.82 3.38 9.35
N HIS A 23 12.19 2.73 10.47
CA HIS A 23 13.53 2.23 10.70
C HIS A 23 13.95 1.19 9.65
N GLU A 24 13.03 0.30 9.28
CA GLU A 24 13.21 -0.71 8.24
C GLU A 24 12.95 -0.17 6.82
N ASN A 25 12.38 1.02 6.69
CA ASN A 25 11.90 1.63 5.45
C ASN A 25 10.97 0.69 4.65
N VAL A 26 9.99 0.08 5.34
CA VAL A 26 9.02 -0.83 4.73
C VAL A 26 7.59 -0.46 5.10
N VAL A 27 6.65 -0.86 4.24
CA VAL A 27 5.21 -0.74 4.51
C VAL A 27 4.52 -2.08 4.37
N ILE A 28 3.55 -2.34 5.23
CA ILE A 28 2.62 -3.47 5.16
C ILE A 28 1.24 -2.88 4.83
N VAL A 29 0.77 -3.11 3.60
CA VAL A 29 -0.37 -2.37 3.00
C VAL A 29 -1.69 -3.11 3.05
N GLY A 30 -1.71 -4.33 3.59
CA GLY A 30 -2.90 -5.18 3.59
C GLY A 30 -3.43 -5.43 2.18
N ASP A 31 -4.74 -5.24 2.00
CA ASP A 31 -5.47 -5.56 0.77
C ASP A 31 -5.61 -4.37 -0.18
N ILE A 32 -5.06 -3.20 0.19
CA ILE A 32 -5.07 -1.97 -0.62
C ILE A 32 -4.30 -2.14 -1.92
N LEU A 33 -3.30 -3.03 -1.93
CA LEU A 33 -2.55 -3.41 -3.12
C LEU A 33 -2.34 -4.91 -3.16
N GLN A 34 -2.27 -5.45 -4.37
CA GLN A 34 -1.87 -6.82 -4.61
C GLN A 34 -0.52 -6.85 -5.33
N GLY A 35 0.33 -7.78 -4.91
CA GLY A 35 1.58 -8.06 -5.58
C GLY A 35 1.38 -8.93 -6.81
N THR A 36 2.22 -8.71 -7.81
CA THR A 36 2.29 -9.53 -9.03
C THR A 36 3.74 -9.84 -9.36
N GLY A 37 3.99 -10.66 -10.38
CA GLY A 37 5.36 -10.88 -10.87
C GLY A 37 6.01 -9.64 -11.48
N SER A 38 5.24 -8.61 -11.84
CA SER A 38 5.74 -7.40 -12.49
C SER A 38 5.67 -6.15 -11.63
N GLY A 39 5.06 -6.17 -10.45
CA GLY A 39 4.89 -4.99 -9.59
C GLY A 39 3.63 -5.05 -8.74
N LEU A 40 3.14 -3.89 -8.31
CA LEU A 40 1.92 -3.72 -7.53
C LEU A 40 0.76 -3.35 -8.44
N ARG A 41 -0.44 -3.80 -8.10
CA ARG A 41 -1.70 -3.42 -8.77
C ARG A 41 -2.79 -3.13 -7.74
N LEU A 42 -3.83 -2.41 -8.16
CA LEU A 42 -5.04 -2.24 -7.37
C LEU A 42 -5.77 -3.58 -7.18
N PRO A 43 -6.48 -3.78 -6.04
CA PRO A 43 -7.37 -4.91 -5.86
C PRO A 43 -8.56 -4.86 -6.83
N VAL A 44 -9.14 -6.02 -7.12
CA VAL A 44 -10.33 -6.15 -7.98
C VAL A 44 -11.60 -5.73 -7.23
N ILE A 45 -11.61 -5.89 -5.90
CA ILE A 45 -12.73 -5.56 -5.02
C ILE A 45 -12.30 -4.42 -4.11
N TYR A 46 -13.12 -3.38 -4.02
CA TYR A 46 -12.93 -2.21 -3.15
C TYR A 46 -14.27 -1.48 -3.00
N GLU A 47 -14.40 -0.68 -1.93
CA GLU A 47 -15.59 0.12 -1.64
C GLU A 47 -15.58 1.48 -2.37
N ASP A 48 -14.43 2.17 -2.39
CA ASP A 48 -14.28 3.52 -2.97
C ASP A 48 -12.93 3.65 -3.70
N LYS A 49 -13.00 3.84 -5.03
CA LYS A 49 -11.82 3.90 -5.89
C LYS A 49 -10.99 5.16 -5.68
N ASP A 50 -11.63 6.30 -5.47
CA ASP A 50 -10.93 7.58 -5.39
C ASP A 50 -10.17 7.67 -4.06
N GLN A 51 -10.80 7.22 -2.97
CA GLN A 51 -10.12 7.07 -1.68
C GLN A 51 -8.99 6.05 -1.76
N LEU A 52 -9.19 4.93 -2.44
CA LEU A 52 -8.18 3.91 -2.64
C LEU A 52 -6.94 4.49 -3.35
N LEU A 53 -7.13 5.19 -4.47
CA LEU A 53 -6.05 5.81 -5.22
C LEU A 53 -5.31 6.86 -4.39
N GLU A 54 -6.02 7.67 -3.62
CA GLU A 54 -5.41 8.67 -2.75
C GLU A 54 -4.61 8.04 -1.60
N SER A 55 -5.13 6.97 -1.01
CA SER A 55 -4.41 6.16 -0.04
C SER A 55 -3.13 5.57 -0.63
N VAL A 56 -3.18 5.04 -1.86
CA VAL A 56 -1.99 4.50 -2.55
C VAL A 56 -0.97 5.62 -2.86
N ARG A 57 -1.40 6.80 -3.30
CA ARG A 57 -0.48 7.95 -3.52
C ARG A 57 0.23 8.37 -2.23
N ARG A 58 -0.51 8.44 -1.12
CA ARG A 58 0.07 8.75 0.21
C ARG A 58 1.11 7.71 0.61
N ILE A 59 0.82 6.42 0.45
CA ILE A 59 1.79 5.33 0.72
C ILE A 59 3.02 5.48 -0.20
N ALA A 60 2.83 5.73 -1.49
CA ALA A 60 3.93 5.89 -2.44
C ALA A 60 4.85 7.08 -2.10
N SER A 61 4.29 8.16 -1.56
CA SER A 61 5.03 9.36 -1.15
C SER A 61 6.00 9.12 0.02
N LEU A 62 5.81 8.04 0.79
CA LEU A 62 6.75 7.60 1.83
C LEU A 62 8.07 7.05 1.26
N ASN A 63 8.11 6.79 -0.05
CA ASN A 63 9.25 6.20 -0.76
C ASN A 63 9.80 4.91 -0.09
N PRO A 64 8.93 3.92 0.22
CA PRO A 64 9.36 2.71 0.92
C PRO A 64 10.31 1.87 0.07
N GLN A 65 11.30 1.26 0.70
CA GLN A 65 12.22 0.34 0.03
C GLN A 65 11.52 -0.99 -0.32
N PHE A 66 10.55 -1.41 0.49
CA PHE A 66 9.85 -2.68 0.32
C PHE A 66 8.38 -2.58 0.73
N VAL A 67 7.51 -3.27 -0.01
CA VAL A 67 6.07 -3.34 0.26
C VAL A 67 5.67 -4.79 0.51
N TYR A 68 5.05 -5.03 1.66
CA TYR A 68 4.41 -6.30 2.01
C TYR A 68 2.91 -6.23 1.74
N VAL A 69 2.42 -7.18 0.94
CA VAL A 69 1.02 -7.30 0.52
C VAL A 69 0.39 -8.55 1.12
N SER A 70 -0.92 -8.55 1.36
CA SER A 70 -1.64 -9.77 1.78
C SER A 70 -1.75 -10.81 0.67
N HIS A 71 -1.76 -10.36 -0.59
CA HIS A 71 -2.01 -11.21 -1.75
C HIS A 71 -0.95 -11.02 -2.83
N GLY A 72 -0.40 -12.13 -3.29
CA GLY A 72 0.64 -12.16 -4.32
C GLY A 72 2.04 -11.93 -3.76
N THR A 73 2.91 -11.33 -4.56
CA THR A 73 4.35 -11.23 -4.26
C THR A 73 4.69 -9.90 -3.60
N SER A 74 5.25 -9.96 -2.39
CA SER A 74 5.84 -8.79 -1.73
C SER A 74 7.22 -8.46 -2.31
N GLY A 75 7.59 -7.18 -2.37
CA GLY A 75 8.79 -6.79 -3.09
C GLY A 75 9.12 -5.30 -3.04
N LYS A 76 10.20 -4.93 -3.73
CA LYS A 76 10.48 -3.54 -4.08
C LYS A 76 9.30 -2.97 -4.87
N PRO A 77 8.76 -1.80 -4.52
CA PRO A 77 7.56 -1.29 -5.16
C PRO A 77 7.82 -0.94 -6.63
N ARG A 78 6.93 -1.41 -7.49
CA ARG A 78 6.64 -0.80 -8.78
C ARG A 78 5.16 -0.47 -8.77
N TRP A 79 4.85 0.81 -8.67
CA TRP A 79 3.50 1.30 -8.42
C TRP A 79 2.56 1.10 -9.61
N PRO A 80 1.24 1.00 -9.37
CA PRO A 80 0.23 0.99 -10.43
C PRO A 80 0.31 2.26 -11.29
N ASP A 81 -0.05 2.15 -12.57
CA ASP A 81 -0.03 3.30 -13.49
C ASP A 81 -1.09 4.36 -13.11
N GLU A 82 -2.15 3.95 -12.42
CA GLU A 82 -3.27 4.79 -12.00
C GLU A 82 -2.90 5.87 -10.97
N ILE A 83 -1.71 5.76 -10.35
CA ILE A 83 -1.20 6.76 -9.40
C ILE A 83 -0.06 7.62 -9.97
N LYS A 84 0.28 7.43 -11.25
CA LYS A 84 1.24 8.28 -11.96
C LYS A 84 0.64 9.62 -12.35
#